data_AF-A0A165Q1K9-F1
#
_entry.id   AF-A0A165Q1K9-F1
#
_cell.length_a   1.000
_cell.length_b   1.000
_cell.length_c   1.000
_cell.angle_alpha   90.00
_cell.angle_beta   90.00
_cell.angle_gamma   90.00
#
_symmetry.space_group_name_H-M   'P 1'
#
loop_
_entity.id
_entity.type
_entity.pdbx_description
1 polymer ?
#
loop_
_entity_poly.entity_id
_entity_poly.type
_entity_poly.pdbx_seq_one_letter_code
_entity_poly.pdbx_strand_id
1 'polypeptide(L)'
;MGKAMNNSKTINCLIHLDDELRKENNLSLGHYIGIDICREEGSKYDCTPDDAIVFAFTGMGGDHFAFDTKNGRIEDLDAAPILFIQPMMFDNPLKLVAHHIRDLFSIFLTLKEFYILERFGRYHKESDMLEDIEKYYKESSISRQHEISFISERLQDRLNIAPIPNVFKYITEMNGGYIL
;
A
#
# COMPACT_ATOMS: atom_id res chain seq x y z
N MET A 1 -23.18 -5.78 -4.55
CA MET A 1 -23.03 -4.45 -3.91
C MET A 1 -22.13 -4.65 -2.72
N GLY A 2 -20.96 -4.02 -2.71
CA GLY A 2 -20.01 -4.12 -1.60
C GLY A 2 -20.54 -3.36 -0.39
N LYS A 3 -20.06 -3.69 0.81
CA LYS A 3 -20.30 -2.83 1.98
C LYS A 3 -19.37 -1.63 1.86
N ALA A 4 -19.89 -0.44 2.17
CA ALA A 4 -19.06 0.75 2.28
C ALA A 4 -18.01 0.55 3.39
N MET A 5 -16.77 1.00 3.15
CA MET A 5 -15.65 0.87 4.11
C MET A 5 -15.72 1.91 5.24
N ASN A 6 -16.91 2.07 5.84
CA ASN A 6 -17.21 3.16 6.77
C ASN A 6 -16.39 3.13 8.07
N ASN A 7 -15.66 2.05 8.34
CA ASN A 7 -14.92 1.85 9.59
C ASN A 7 -13.42 2.19 9.50
N SER A 8 -12.93 2.77 8.40
CA SER A 8 -11.56 3.34 8.33
C SER A 8 -11.64 4.84 8.08
N LYS A 9 -11.12 5.65 9.01
CA LYS A 9 -10.99 7.10 8.81
C LYS A 9 -9.93 7.38 7.77
N THR A 10 -8.86 6.57 7.72
CA THR A 10 -7.78 6.71 6.73
C THR A 10 -8.29 6.54 5.31
N ILE A 11 -9.07 5.49 5.04
CA ILE A 11 -9.68 5.27 3.72
C ILE A 11 -10.61 6.42 3.32
N ASN A 12 -11.47 6.88 4.24
CA ASN A 12 -12.34 8.02 3.96
C ASN A 12 -11.54 9.29 3.63
N CYS A 13 -10.45 9.57 4.37
CA CYS A 13 -9.55 10.67 4.05
C CYS A 13 -8.92 10.54 2.66
N LEU A 14 -8.52 9.33 2.26
CA LEU A 14 -7.94 9.05 0.95
C LEU A 14 -8.94 9.18 -0.19
N ILE A 15 -10.19 8.74 0.01
CA ILE A 15 -11.28 8.94 -0.95
C ILE A 15 -11.55 10.44 -1.16
N HIS A 16 -11.60 11.21 -0.06
CA HIS A 16 -11.75 12.67 -0.16
C HIS A 16 -10.56 13.33 -0.85
N LEU A 17 -9.32 12.87 -0.58
CA LEU A 17 -8.14 13.36 -1.29
C LEU A 17 -8.22 13.03 -2.79
N ASP A 18 -8.64 11.82 -3.17
CA ASP A 18 -8.85 11.43 -4.57
C ASP A 18 -9.89 12.32 -5.26
N ASP A 19 -11.01 12.64 -4.59
CA ASP A 19 -12.03 13.57 -5.10
C ASP A 19 -11.47 14.97 -5.37
N GLU A 20 -10.65 15.49 -4.44
CA GLU A 20 -10.00 16.79 -4.59
C GLU A 20 -9.00 16.79 -5.75
N LEU A 21 -8.13 15.79 -5.85
CA LEU A 21 -7.14 15.66 -6.94
C LEU A 21 -7.82 15.59 -8.32
N ARG A 22 -8.92 14.84 -8.43
CA ARG A 22 -9.70 14.76 -9.68
C ARG A 22 -10.27 16.11 -10.06
N LYS A 23 -10.73 16.90 -9.09
CA LYS A 23 -11.30 18.22 -9.32
C LYS A 23 -10.23 19.28 -9.66
N GLU A 24 -9.10 19.26 -8.96
CA GLU A 24 -8.06 20.29 -9.04
C GLU A 24 -7.09 20.04 -10.20
N ASN A 25 -6.79 18.77 -10.50
CA ASN A 25 -5.72 18.38 -11.41
C ASN A 25 -6.18 17.48 -12.56
N ASN A 26 -7.45 17.03 -12.57
CA ASN A 26 -7.98 16.04 -13.51
C ASN A 26 -7.19 14.70 -13.47
N LEU A 27 -6.61 14.37 -12.32
CA LEU A 27 -5.82 13.16 -12.07
C LEU A 27 -6.31 12.49 -10.77
N SER A 28 -6.24 11.16 -10.71
CA SER A 28 -6.61 10.39 -9.51
C SER A 28 -5.44 10.22 -8.55
N LEU A 29 -5.72 9.82 -7.32
CA LEU A 29 -4.71 9.34 -6.39
C LEU A 29 -3.90 8.19 -7.01
N GLY A 30 -4.57 7.25 -7.70
CA GLY A 30 -3.91 6.14 -8.39
C GLY A 30 -2.90 6.56 -9.45
N HIS A 31 -3.10 7.70 -10.12
CA HIS A 31 -2.07 8.26 -11.00
C HIS A 31 -0.81 8.65 -10.23
N TYR A 32 -0.96 9.26 -9.06
CA TYR A 32 0.18 9.73 -8.27
C TYR A 32 0.92 8.58 -7.57
N ILE A 33 0.21 7.64 -6.98
CA ILE A 33 0.81 6.62 -6.09
C ILE A 33 0.77 5.19 -6.64
N GLY A 34 0.14 4.96 -7.79
CA GLY A 34 0.09 3.65 -8.43
C GLY A 34 -0.93 2.67 -7.84
N ILE A 35 -1.81 3.12 -6.93
CA ILE A 35 -2.91 2.31 -6.39
C ILE A 35 -4.24 3.06 -6.42
N ASP A 36 -5.30 2.38 -6.86
CA ASP A 36 -6.66 2.89 -6.85
C ASP A 36 -7.38 2.46 -5.57
N ILE A 37 -7.79 3.44 -4.76
CA ILE A 37 -8.55 3.20 -3.52
C ILE A 37 -9.99 2.86 -3.87
N CYS A 38 -10.48 1.76 -3.31
CA CYS A 38 -11.86 1.33 -3.49
C CYS A 38 -12.79 2.26 -2.68
N ARG A 39 -13.99 2.53 -3.21
CA ARG A 39 -15.03 3.28 -2.47
C ARG A 39 -15.98 2.36 -1.71
N GLU A 40 -16.05 1.11 -2.14
CA GLU A 40 -16.72 -0.01 -1.48
C GLU A 40 -15.69 -1.13 -1.29
N GLU A 41 -16.00 -2.15 -0.50
CA GLU A 41 -15.15 -3.36 -0.43
C GLU A 41 -14.87 -3.91 -1.83
N GLY A 42 -13.58 -4.09 -2.14
CA GLY A 42 -13.12 -4.60 -3.43
C GLY A 42 -13.38 -6.09 -3.62
N SER A 43 -13.31 -6.53 -4.87
CA SER A 43 -13.40 -7.94 -5.24
C SER A 43 -12.24 -8.76 -4.66
N LYS A 44 -12.52 -10.01 -4.30
CA LYS A 44 -11.54 -10.97 -3.79
C LYS A 44 -11.19 -12.01 -4.85
N TYR A 45 -9.95 -12.48 -4.83
CA TYR A 45 -9.52 -13.68 -5.54
C TYR A 45 -9.52 -14.87 -4.59
N ASP A 46 -9.46 -16.10 -5.11
CA ASP A 46 -9.50 -17.32 -4.30
C ASP A 46 -8.36 -17.42 -3.27
N CYS A 47 -7.23 -16.74 -3.52
CA CYS A 47 -6.11 -16.67 -2.57
C CYS A 47 -6.25 -15.57 -1.51
N THR A 48 -7.24 -14.69 -1.63
CA THR A 48 -7.52 -13.64 -0.64
C THR A 48 -8.25 -14.26 0.56
N PRO A 49 -7.81 -14.05 1.82
CA PRO A 49 -8.52 -14.59 2.98
C PRO A 49 -9.97 -14.11 3.04
N ASP A 50 -10.88 -15.00 3.41
CA ASP A 50 -12.33 -14.72 3.42
C ASP A 50 -12.70 -13.50 4.27
N ASP A 51 -11.98 -13.31 5.38
CA ASP A 51 -12.17 -12.23 6.35
C ASP A 51 -11.40 -10.95 6.01
N ALA A 52 -10.52 -10.98 5.00
CA ALA A 52 -9.77 -9.81 4.59
C ALA A 52 -10.66 -8.82 3.83
N ILE A 53 -10.51 -7.52 4.07
CA ILE A 53 -11.33 -6.48 3.42
C ILE A 53 -10.46 -5.74 2.41
N VAL A 54 -10.73 -5.95 1.12
CA VAL A 54 -9.96 -5.34 0.02
C VAL A 54 -10.28 -3.86 -0.09
N PHE A 55 -9.24 -3.01 -0.09
CA PHE A 55 -9.40 -1.55 -0.10
C PHE A 55 -8.64 -0.85 -1.23
N ALA A 56 -7.71 -1.51 -1.92
CA ALA A 56 -7.01 -0.91 -3.05
C ALA A 56 -6.50 -1.93 -4.07
N PHE A 57 -6.37 -1.53 -5.33
CA PHE A 57 -5.78 -2.32 -6.42
C PHE A 57 -4.59 -1.58 -7.05
N THR A 58 -3.56 -2.30 -7.47
CA THR A 58 -2.41 -1.73 -8.22
C THR A 58 -2.70 -1.60 -9.72
N GLY A 59 -3.73 -2.31 -10.22
CA GLY A 59 -4.28 -2.18 -11.57
C GLY A 59 -4.03 -3.40 -12.48
N MET A 60 -2.83 -3.98 -12.49
CA MET A 60 -2.48 -5.16 -13.32
C MET A 60 -2.32 -6.42 -12.47
N GLY A 61 -2.56 -7.60 -13.05
CA GLY A 61 -2.33 -8.90 -12.38
C GLY A 61 -3.37 -9.26 -11.30
N GLY A 62 -4.25 -8.33 -10.95
CA GLY A 62 -5.20 -8.49 -9.85
C GLY A 62 -4.57 -8.23 -8.48
N ASP A 63 -3.35 -7.66 -8.43
CA ASP A 63 -2.65 -7.36 -7.18
C ASP A 63 -3.40 -6.29 -6.38
N HIS A 64 -3.55 -6.52 -5.08
CA HIS A 64 -4.43 -5.71 -4.24
C HIS A 64 -4.00 -5.68 -2.78
N PHE A 65 -4.44 -4.64 -2.08
CA PHE A 65 -4.25 -4.47 -0.65
C PHE A 65 -5.55 -4.73 0.11
N ALA A 66 -5.41 -5.40 1.25
CA ALA A 66 -6.55 -5.70 2.11
C ALA A 66 -6.19 -5.55 3.59
N PHE A 67 -7.20 -5.24 4.40
CA PHE A 67 -7.10 -5.32 5.86
C PHE A 67 -7.18 -6.77 6.31
N ASP A 68 -6.24 -7.23 7.13
CA ASP A 68 -6.32 -8.50 7.86
C ASP A 68 -7.11 -8.29 9.15
N THR A 69 -8.38 -8.71 9.14
CA THR A 69 -9.26 -8.51 10.30
C THR A 69 -9.08 -9.59 11.38
N LYS A 70 -8.16 -10.54 11.18
CA LYS A 70 -7.90 -11.68 12.09
C LYS A 70 -9.18 -12.46 12.42
N ASN A 71 -9.92 -12.82 11.39
CA ASN A 71 -11.25 -13.44 11.42
C ASN A 71 -12.29 -12.55 12.11
N GLY A 72 -12.33 -11.25 11.76
CA GLY A 72 -13.26 -10.27 12.31
C GLY A 72 -12.98 -9.85 13.76
N ARG A 73 -11.83 -10.20 14.32
CA ARG A 73 -11.43 -9.79 15.68
C ARG A 73 -10.98 -8.33 15.77
N ILE A 74 -10.50 -7.78 14.66
CA ILE A 74 -10.12 -6.37 14.55
C ILE A 74 -11.25 -5.62 13.84
N GLU A 75 -12.01 -4.86 14.62
CA GLU A 75 -13.15 -4.07 14.12
C GLU A 75 -12.72 -2.69 13.60
N ASP A 76 -11.70 -2.10 14.22
CA ASP A 76 -11.11 -0.84 13.77
C ASP A 76 -10.12 -1.10 12.64
N LEU A 77 -10.53 -0.79 11.42
CA LEU A 77 -9.71 -1.03 10.22
C LEU A 77 -8.47 -0.14 10.19
N ASP A 78 -8.47 1.02 10.85
CA ASP A 78 -7.27 1.84 10.94
C ASP A 78 -6.19 1.21 11.83
N ALA A 79 -6.53 0.17 12.61
CA ALA A 79 -5.61 -0.62 13.42
C ALA A 79 -5.35 -2.03 12.86
N ALA A 80 -6.02 -2.41 11.77
CA ALA A 80 -5.86 -3.72 11.16
C ALA A 80 -4.56 -3.80 10.33
N PRO A 81 -3.81 -4.90 10.43
CA PRO A 81 -2.64 -5.13 9.58
C PRO A 81 -3.00 -5.16 8.11
N ILE A 82 -2.02 -4.85 7.26
CA ILE A 82 -2.21 -4.72 5.82
C ILE A 82 -1.54 -5.87 5.10
N LEU A 83 -2.34 -6.59 4.33
CA LEU A 83 -1.90 -7.60 3.38
C LEU A 83 -1.70 -6.95 2.02
N PHE A 84 -0.65 -7.36 1.34
CA PHE A 84 -0.50 -7.23 -0.10
C PHE A 84 -0.64 -8.60 -0.74
N ILE A 85 -1.62 -8.74 -1.62
CA ILE A 85 -2.01 -10.00 -2.24
C ILE A 85 -1.68 -9.94 -3.72
N GLN A 86 -1.01 -10.98 -4.22
CA GLN A 86 -0.58 -11.12 -5.60
C GLN A 86 -1.08 -12.43 -6.20
N PRO A 87 -2.28 -12.45 -6.81
CA PRO A 87 -2.90 -13.68 -7.30
C PRO A 87 -2.06 -14.47 -8.31
N MET A 88 -1.18 -13.78 -9.04
CA MET A 88 -0.29 -14.40 -10.04
C MET A 88 0.99 -15.01 -9.44
N MET A 89 1.23 -14.83 -8.13
CA MET A 89 2.36 -15.41 -7.40
C MET A 89 1.92 -16.65 -6.62
N PHE A 90 1.73 -17.77 -7.32
CA PHE A 90 1.07 -18.97 -6.79
C PHE A 90 1.69 -19.55 -5.51
N ASP A 91 3.03 -19.49 -5.35
CA ASP A 91 3.71 -20.12 -4.22
C ASP A 91 3.57 -19.32 -2.90
N ASN A 92 3.52 -18.00 -3.00
CA ASN A 92 3.41 -17.12 -1.84
C ASN A 92 2.62 -15.84 -2.19
N PRO A 93 1.29 -15.96 -2.36
CA PRO A 93 0.49 -14.85 -2.86
C PRO A 93 0.18 -13.80 -1.79
N LEU A 94 0.44 -14.04 -0.51
CA LEU A 94 0.08 -13.15 0.59
C LEU A 94 1.32 -12.64 1.31
N LYS A 95 1.42 -11.31 1.45
CA LYS A 95 2.51 -10.66 2.19
C LYS A 95 1.92 -9.71 3.22
N LEU A 96 2.36 -9.84 4.47
CA LEU A 96 2.10 -8.82 5.48
C LEU A 96 3.08 -7.67 5.24
N VAL A 97 2.55 -6.48 4.91
CA VAL A 97 3.38 -5.32 4.47
C VAL A 97 3.32 -4.11 5.39
N ALA A 98 2.32 -4.02 6.27
CA ALA A 98 2.27 -2.99 7.31
C ALA A 98 1.44 -3.43 8.53
N HIS A 99 1.76 -2.87 9.70
CA HIS A 99 0.97 -3.05 10.92
C HIS A 99 -0.39 -2.38 10.87
N HIS A 100 -0.51 -1.31 10.09
CA HIS A 100 -1.77 -0.62 9.82
C HIS A 100 -1.69 0.26 8.58
N ILE A 101 -2.84 0.70 8.07
CA ILE A 101 -2.93 1.47 6.82
C ILE A 101 -2.08 2.73 6.80
N ARG A 102 -1.98 3.46 7.92
CA ARG A 102 -1.14 4.67 7.99
C ARG A 102 0.34 4.35 7.75
N ASP A 103 0.79 3.17 8.19
CA ASP A 103 2.17 2.72 7.97
C ASP A 103 2.41 2.33 6.52
N LEU A 104 1.41 1.76 5.83
CA LEU A 104 1.50 1.52 4.39
C LEU A 104 1.80 2.83 3.63
N PHE A 105 1.12 3.92 3.96
CA PHE A 105 1.39 5.22 3.33
C PHE A 105 2.71 5.82 3.79
N SER A 106 3.13 5.61 5.05
CA SER A 106 4.47 5.98 5.51
C SER A 106 5.59 5.21 4.79
N ILE A 107 5.33 3.95 4.39
CA ILE A 107 6.22 3.16 3.52
C ILE A 107 6.31 3.81 2.14
N PHE A 108 5.18 4.18 1.53
CA PHE A 108 5.19 4.91 0.26
C PHE A 108 5.98 6.22 0.37
N LEU A 109 5.87 6.95 1.48
CA LEU A 109 6.65 8.17 1.69
C LEU A 109 8.16 7.94 1.71
N THR A 110 8.63 6.73 2.01
CA THR A 110 10.06 6.37 1.93
C THR A 110 10.43 5.82 0.56
N LEU A 111 9.66 4.83 0.08
CA LEU A 111 9.97 4.10 -1.14
C LEU A 111 9.61 4.85 -2.42
N LYS A 112 8.61 5.74 -2.35
CA LYS A 112 7.98 6.46 -3.45
C LYS A 112 7.36 5.57 -4.54
N GLU A 113 7.27 4.27 -4.28
CA GLU A 113 6.80 3.26 -5.22
C GLU A 113 6.30 2.01 -4.45
N PHE A 114 5.04 1.62 -4.66
CA PHE A 114 4.46 0.42 -4.03
C PHE A 114 4.91 -0.87 -4.71
N TYR A 115 5.26 -0.83 -6.00
CA TYR A 115 5.68 -2.01 -6.76
C TYR A 115 6.95 -2.70 -6.21
N ILE A 116 7.71 -2.02 -5.35
CA ILE A 116 8.84 -2.61 -4.60
C ILE A 116 8.35 -3.74 -3.67
N LEU A 117 7.14 -3.61 -3.11
CA LEU A 117 6.56 -4.62 -2.20
C LEU A 117 6.30 -5.96 -2.90
N GLU A 118 6.10 -5.97 -4.21
CA GLU A 118 5.95 -7.20 -5.00
C GLU A 118 7.18 -8.08 -4.91
N ARG A 119 8.36 -7.46 -4.88
CA ARG A 119 9.65 -8.14 -4.89
C ARG A 119 10.24 -8.30 -3.49
N PHE A 120 9.54 -7.88 -2.44
CA PHE A 120 10.09 -7.79 -1.09
C PHE A 120 10.71 -9.10 -0.58
N GLY A 121 10.05 -10.24 -0.80
CA GLY A 121 10.57 -11.57 -0.40
C GLY A 121 11.87 -11.99 -1.12
N ARG A 122 12.29 -11.29 -2.18
CA ARG A 122 13.56 -11.56 -2.88
C ARG A 122 14.75 -10.85 -2.23
N TYR A 123 14.52 -9.90 -1.32
CA TYR A 123 15.58 -9.11 -0.70
C TYR A 123 16.07 -9.79 0.56
N HIS A 124 17.36 -10.12 0.63
CA HIS A 124 17.97 -10.73 1.80
C HIS A 124 18.56 -9.71 2.78
N LYS A 125 18.81 -8.50 2.31
CA LYS A 125 19.31 -7.37 3.08
C LYS A 125 18.81 -6.06 2.46
N GLU A 126 18.85 -4.99 3.25
CA GLU A 126 18.42 -3.65 2.81
C GLU A 126 19.11 -3.21 1.51
N SER A 127 20.40 -3.53 1.33
CA SER A 127 21.11 -3.17 0.10
C SER A 127 20.51 -3.81 -1.15
N ASP A 128 19.96 -5.02 -1.07
CA ASP A 128 19.33 -5.67 -2.23
C ASP A 128 18.11 -4.88 -2.70
N MET A 129 17.32 -4.38 -1.74
CA MET A 129 16.17 -3.51 -2.01
C MET A 129 16.61 -2.18 -2.60
N LEU A 130 17.64 -1.53 -2.03
CA LEU A 130 18.14 -0.24 -2.52
C LEU A 130 18.73 -0.35 -3.92
N GLU A 131 19.47 -1.42 -4.23
CA GLU A 131 20.01 -1.69 -5.56
C GLU A 131 18.90 -1.92 -6.60
N ASP A 132 17.84 -2.63 -6.21
CA ASP A 132 16.67 -2.85 -7.08
C ASP A 132 15.90 -1.55 -7.34
N ILE A 133 15.75 -0.69 -6.32
CA ILE A 133 15.15 0.65 -6.47
C ILE A 133 15.96 1.51 -7.42
N GLU A 134 17.27 1.58 -7.20
CA GLU A 134 18.19 2.35 -8.04
C GLU A 134 18.13 1.87 -9.50
N LYS A 135 18.08 0.55 -9.70
CA LYS A 135 18.09 -0.06 -11.03
C LYS A 135 16.78 0.13 -11.80
N TYR A 136 15.62 0.00 -11.15
CA TYR A 136 14.33 -0.07 -11.84
C TYR A 136 13.46 1.18 -11.67
N TYR A 137 13.69 2.00 -10.64
CA TYR A 137 12.81 3.12 -10.29
C TYR A 137 13.50 4.48 -10.21
N LYS A 138 14.84 4.56 -10.32
CA LYS A 138 15.55 5.85 -10.27
C LYS A 138 15.06 6.83 -11.34
N GLU A 139 15.01 6.39 -12.59
CA GLU A 139 14.63 7.26 -13.71
C GLU A 139 13.16 7.72 -13.61
N SER A 140 12.26 6.82 -13.23
CA SER A 140 10.84 7.16 -13.01
C SER A 140 10.67 8.10 -11.80
N SER A 141 11.43 7.88 -10.73
CA SER A 141 11.41 8.75 -9.55
C SER A 141 11.90 10.16 -9.87
N ILE A 142 12.98 10.30 -10.65
CA ILE A 142 13.50 11.61 -11.08
C ILE A 142 12.49 12.32 -11.99
N SER A 143 11.95 11.63 -12.99
CA SER A 143 11.00 12.24 -13.92
C SER A 143 9.69 12.67 -13.26
N ARG A 144 9.25 11.94 -12.23
CA ARG A 144 8.03 12.21 -11.47
C ARG A 144 8.28 12.93 -10.14
N GLN A 145 9.49 13.45 -9.90
CA GLN A 145 9.87 13.98 -8.60
C GLN A 145 8.91 15.07 -8.08
N HIS A 146 8.42 15.94 -8.97
CA HIS A 146 7.48 16.99 -8.60
C HIS A 146 6.12 16.43 -8.18
N GLU A 147 5.60 15.44 -8.93
CA GLU A 147 4.35 14.74 -8.60
C GLU A 147 4.47 14.00 -7.27
N ILE A 148 5.59 13.29 -7.08
CA ILE A 148 5.88 12.52 -5.87
C ILE A 148 5.98 13.45 -4.66
N SER A 149 6.68 14.58 -4.78
CA SER A 149 6.76 15.57 -3.70
C SER A 149 5.39 16.15 -3.36
N PHE A 150 4.63 16.57 -4.38
CA PHE A 150 3.29 17.11 -4.22
C PHE A 150 2.36 16.14 -3.48
N ILE A 151 2.28 14.88 -3.92
CA ILE A 151 1.40 13.91 -3.28
C ILE A 151 1.91 13.51 -1.88
N SER A 152 3.24 13.47 -1.69
CA SER A 152 3.84 13.17 -0.39
C SER A 152 3.43 14.20 0.67
N GLU A 153 3.51 15.49 0.36
CA GLU A 153 3.09 16.56 1.26
C GLU A 153 1.61 16.42 1.65
N ARG A 154 0.75 16.18 0.65
CA ARG A 154 -0.70 16.01 0.87
C ARG A 154 -1.02 14.80 1.74
N LEU A 155 -0.34 13.68 1.53
CA LEU A 155 -0.49 12.49 2.36
C LEU A 155 -0.01 12.73 3.79
N GLN A 156 1.16 13.36 3.97
CA GLN A 156 1.69 13.71 5.29
C GLN A 156 0.73 14.60 6.06
N ASP A 157 0.18 15.65 5.44
CA ASP A 157 -0.74 16.58 6.09
C ASP A 157 -2.09 15.91 6.40
N ARG A 158 -2.69 15.23 5.42
CA ARG A 158 -4.02 14.63 5.54
C ARG A 158 -4.06 13.49 6.53
N LEU A 159 -3.01 12.68 6.50
CA LEU A 159 -2.91 11.52 7.36
C LEU A 159 -2.11 11.83 8.62
N ASN A 160 -1.41 12.95 8.77
CA ASN A 160 -0.50 13.18 9.92
C ASN A 160 0.51 12.03 10.07
N ILE A 161 1.22 11.71 9.00
CA ILE A 161 2.21 10.61 8.92
C ILE A 161 3.58 11.15 8.54
N ALA A 162 4.61 10.35 8.76
CA ALA A 162 5.99 10.64 8.38
C ALA A 162 6.62 9.41 7.70
N PRO A 163 7.65 9.58 6.85
CA PRO A 163 8.33 8.44 6.22
C PRO A 163 8.91 7.46 7.25
N ILE A 164 8.82 6.15 6.97
CA ILE A 164 9.51 5.13 7.77
C ILE A 164 10.99 5.09 7.38
N PRO A 165 11.95 5.39 8.28
CA PRO A 165 13.35 5.54 7.89
C PRO A 165 14.00 4.29 7.28
N ASN A 166 13.61 3.10 7.74
CA ASN A 166 14.13 1.83 7.23
C ASN A 166 12.99 0.83 7.01
N VAL A 167 12.42 0.85 5.80
CA VAL A 167 11.30 -0.01 5.42
C VAL A 167 11.69 -1.49 5.43
N PHE A 168 12.92 -1.82 4.99
CA PHE A 168 13.39 -3.20 4.98
C PHE A 168 13.37 -3.81 6.39
N LYS A 169 13.94 -3.09 7.36
CA LYS A 169 13.93 -3.47 8.77
C LYS A 169 12.51 -3.57 9.31
N TYR A 170 11.67 -2.55 9.06
CA TYR A 170 10.28 -2.51 9.53
C TYR A 170 9.50 -3.77 9.09
N ILE A 171 9.52 -4.11 7.79
CA ILE A 171 8.78 -5.27 7.27
C ILE A 171 9.40 -6.58 7.78
N THR A 172 10.73 -6.67 7.87
CA THR A 172 11.42 -7.89 8.35
C THR A 172 11.12 -8.17 9.82
N GLU A 173 11.14 -7.15 10.68
CA GLU A 173 10.81 -7.29 12.11
C GLU A 173 9.35 -7.70 12.31
N MET A 174 8.43 -7.12 11.53
CA MET A 174 7.01 -7.50 11.56
C MET A 174 6.78 -8.97 11.17
N ASN A 175 7.59 -9.51 10.25
CA ASN A 175 7.53 -10.91 9.82
C ASN A 175 8.39 -11.86 10.70
N GLY A 176 8.81 -11.41 11.89
CA GLY A 176 9.50 -12.26 12.87
C GLY A 176 11.01 -12.40 12.64
N GLY A 177 11.63 -11.49 11.89
CA GLY A 177 13.09 -11.47 11.66
C GLY A 177 13.58 -12.44 10.58
N TYR A 178 12.67 -13.18 9.94
CA TYR A 178 12.96 -14.05 8.81
C TYR A 178 12.44 -13.42 7.52
N ILE A 179 13.24 -13.52 6.45
CA ILE A 179 12.84 -13.08 5.11
C ILE A 179 11.94 -14.18 4.52
N LEU A 180 10.74 -13.78 4.07
CA LEU A 180 9.70 -14.64 3.48
C LEU A 180 10.20 -15.42 2.26
#